data_AF-A0A7C8MIR9-F1
#
_entry.id   AF-A0A7C8MIR9-F1
#
_cell.length_a   1.000
_cell.length_b   1.000
_cell.length_c   1.000
_cell.angle_alpha   90.00
_cell.angle_beta   90.00
_cell.angle_gamma   90.00
#
_symmetry.space_group_name_H-M   'P 1'
#
loop_
_entity.id
_entity.type
_entity.pdbx_description
1 polymer ?
#
loop_
_entity_poly.entity_id
_entity_poly.type
_entity_poly.pdbx_seq_one_letter_code
_entity_poly.pdbx_strand_id
1 'polypeptide(L)'
;MSGTTEMDIDTLPVIVQLPSTRPKSTKRDKNTVSKSWRWDVDATDLDIDDVATHFQQKTDLFAYHALPIAKQQLDPSATKKEIRGKIDAFLADMSETEHGKWEESFRKLRNGDAAMLDRIALDTPSNKRKAGMNPSPMSRSKATEHLRFPQSLASEGQCVNDHKNAGAGLADTPGAGHTRSLRLKEETNHENGHLPEASIGSARNEEADMTTDTTAFRHLSTEDVEPYIPIPRLDGTTKIQTKPQLKHALLKLLEKESCISSQVKLRKSFESQLLPWVVANHTSFAEFATHPFLFACMMPYITPATEVICGKDPLLAPSNSEDDMARILKALKRRGIPSGFLVRSHHDILPMDQQLAKLLRNVRSDVVKRTRLERLLRYVALAYRQEFPELKDCALVQTWERVSGLKW
;
A
#
# COMPACT_ATOMS: atom_id res chain seq x y z
N MET A 1 66.45 63.86 -12.18
CA MET A 1 65.40 64.89 -12.19
C MET A 1 64.10 64.21 -11.89
N SER A 2 63.39 64.77 -10.91
CA SER A 2 61.98 64.69 -10.52
C SER A 2 61.03 63.79 -11.32
N GLY A 3 60.08 63.15 -10.63
CA GLY A 3 58.80 62.82 -11.23
C GLY A 3 57.98 61.73 -10.56
N THR A 4 57.36 62.06 -9.43
CA THR A 4 56.27 61.36 -8.74
C THR A 4 55.01 61.28 -9.62
N THR A 5 54.30 60.15 -9.66
CA THR A 5 52.84 60.07 -9.93
C THR A 5 52.37 58.68 -9.43
N GLU A 6 51.94 58.52 -8.17
CA GLU A 6 50.62 58.83 -7.58
C GLU A 6 49.43 58.13 -8.25
N MET A 7 48.83 57.24 -7.45
CA MET A 7 47.55 56.56 -7.64
C MET A 7 46.39 57.52 -7.33
N ASP A 8 45.32 57.45 -8.11
CA ASP A 8 43.98 57.04 -7.63
C ASP A 8 42.91 57.28 -8.72
N ILE A 9 41.95 56.36 -8.80
CA ILE A 9 40.51 56.64 -8.60
C ILE A 9 39.72 55.39 -9.04
N ASP A 10 39.00 54.85 -8.05
CA ASP A 10 37.90 53.89 -8.16
C ASP A 10 36.87 54.28 -9.23
N THR A 11 36.45 53.32 -10.06
CA THR A 11 35.10 53.34 -10.64
C THR A 11 34.61 51.92 -10.85
N LEU A 12 33.79 51.45 -9.89
CA LEU A 12 33.04 50.20 -10.02
C LEU A 12 31.91 50.35 -11.05
N PRO A 13 31.61 49.32 -11.85
CA PRO A 13 30.53 49.38 -12.84
C PRO A 13 29.15 49.29 -12.17
N VAL A 14 28.33 50.30 -12.46
CA VAL A 14 26.90 50.38 -12.16
C VAL A 14 26.16 49.28 -12.94
N ILE A 15 25.66 48.26 -12.23
CA ILE A 15 24.74 47.26 -12.79
C ILE A 15 23.36 47.91 -12.89
N VAL A 16 23.00 48.32 -14.10
CA VAL A 16 21.64 48.77 -14.44
C VAL A 16 20.72 47.55 -14.40
N GLN A 17 19.93 47.41 -13.33
CA GLN A 17 18.81 46.47 -13.27
C GLN A 17 17.72 46.93 -14.23
N LEU A 18 17.58 46.24 -15.37
CA LEU A 18 16.40 46.36 -16.21
C LEU A 18 15.17 45.82 -15.46
N PRO A 19 14.05 46.56 -15.42
CA PRO A 19 12.80 46.05 -14.86
C PRO A 19 12.27 44.91 -15.75
N SER A 20 12.42 43.67 -15.26
CA SER A 20 11.76 42.49 -15.81
C SER A 20 10.25 42.59 -15.59
N THR A 21 9.55 43.21 -16.55
CA THR A 21 8.10 43.17 -16.63
C THR A 21 7.67 41.74 -17.00
N ARG A 22 7.43 40.90 -15.98
CA ARG A 22 6.74 39.62 -16.18
C ARG A 22 5.37 39.93 -16.81
N PRO A 23 5.04 39.37 -17.98
CA PRO A 23 3.74 39.57 -18.59
C PRO A 23 2.68 39.05 -17.63
N LYS A 24 1.73 39.91 -17.27
CA LYS A 24 0.55 39.57 -16.48
C LYS A 24 -0.16 38.43 -17.20
N SER A 25 -0.20 37.25 -16.58
CA SER A 25 -0.88 36.08 -17.13
C SER A 25 -2.33 36.44 -17.43
N THR A 26 -2.68 36.45 -18.71
CA THR A 26 -4.07 36.47 -19.17
C THR A 26 -4.84 35.41 -18.39
N LYS A 27 -5.98 35.79 -17.81
CA LYS A 27 -6.87 34.91 -17.03
C LYS A 27 -7.01 33.58 -17.77
N ARG A 28 -6.38 32.52 -17.27
CA ARG A 28 -6.51 31.18 -17.86
C ARG A 28 -8.00 30.81 -17.83
N ASP A 29 -8.52 30.39 -18.97
CA ASP A 29 -9.87 29.86 -19.07
C ASP A 29 -10.00 28.69 -18.09
N LYS A 30 -10.81 28.90 -17.04
CA LYS A 30 -10.98 27.97 -15.91
C LYS A 30 -11.59 26.62 -16.33
N ASN A 31 -11.96 26.47 -17.61
CA ASN A 31 -12.70 25.34 -18.15
C ASN A 31 -11.89 24.54 -19.18
N THR A 32 -10.56 24.52 -19.08
CA THR A 32 -9.72 23.68 -19.96
C THR A 32 -9.06 22.55 -19.17
N VAL A 33 -8.94 21.38 -19.79
CA VAL A 33 -8.26 20.23 -19.17
C VAL A 33 -6.76 20.49 -19.06
N SER A 34 -6.16 20.09 -17.95
CA SER A 34 -4.72 20.27 -17.71
C SER A 34 -3.87 19.60 -18.78
N LYS A 35 -2.83 20.33 -19.23
CA LYS A 35 -1.87 19.84 -20.22
C LYS A 35 -0.93 18.75 -19.66
N SER A 36 -0.79 18.64 -18.34
CA SER A 36 0.22 17.80 -17.71
C SER A 36 -0.11 16.30 -17.67
N TRP A 37 -1.31 15.87 -18.09
CA TRP A 37 -1.74 14.45 -18.06
C TRP A 37 -1.59 13.76 -16.69
N ARG A 38 -1.30 14.51 -15.63
CA ARG A 38 -1.13 13.99 -14.26
C ARG A 38 -2.35 13.25 -13.73
N TRP A 39 -3.51 13.46 -14.33
CA TRP A 39 -4.76 12.79 -14.01
C TRP A 39 -4.90 11.42 -14.68
N ASP A 40 -4.03 11.05 -15.63
CA ASP A 40 -4.01 9.70 -16.23
C ASP A 40 -3.21 8.74 -15.33
N VAL A 41 -3.83 8.39 -14.21
CA VAL A 41 -3.31 7.47 -13.20
C VAL A 41 -4.12 6.18 -13.16
N ASP A 42 -3.50 5.11 -12.68
CA ASP A 42 -4.24 3.90 -12.29
C ASP A 42 -4.78 4.11 -10.87
N ALA A 43 -6.10 4.02 -10.70
CA ALA A 43 -6.72 4.20 -9.38
C ALA A 43 -6.33 3.10 -8.38
N THR A 44 -5.90 1.92 -8.86
CA THR A 44 -5.45 0.83 -7.97
C THR A 44 -4.08 1.10 -7.36
N ASP A 45 -3.26 1.93 -8.02
CA ASP A 45 -1.91 2.29 -7.59
C ASP A 45 -1.85 3.65 -6.87
N LEU A 46 -2.94 4.42 -6.89
CA LEU A 46 -2.97 5.77 -6.33
C LEU A 46 -3.22 5.76 -4.82
N ASP A 47 -2.28 6.28 -4.04
CA ASP A 47 -2.46 6.55 -2.62
C ASP A 47 -3.37 7.79 -2.42
N ILE A 48 -4.19 7.77 -1.37
CA ILE A 48 -5.06 8.89 -0.98
C ILE A 48 -4.25 10.16 -0.77
N ASP A 49 -3.05 10.04 -0.20
CA ASP A 49 -2.17 11.18 0.05
C ASP A 49 -1.67 11.84 -1.26
N ASP A 50 -1.59 11.07 -2.35
CA ASP A 50 -1.12 11.57 -3.65
C ASP A 50 -2.27 12.14 -4.51
N VAL A 51 -3.54 11.92 -4.15
CA VAL A 51 -4.73 12.44 -4.89
C VAL A 51 -4.62 13.95 -5.14
N ALA A 52 -4.14 14.70 -4.14
CA ALA A 52 -4.00 16.14 -4.22
C ALA A 52 -3.02 16.62 -5.32
N THR A 53 -2.02 15.79 -5.61
CA THR A 53 -0.97 16.10 -6.61
C THR A 53 -1.44 15.80 -8.03
N HIS A 54 -2.23 14.74 -8.20
CA HIS A 54 -2.76 14.29 -9.49
C HIS A 54 -4.02 15.05 -9.93
N PHE A 55 -4.91 15.38 -8.99
CA PHE A 55 -6.19 16.03 -9.26
C PHE A 55 -6.22 17.44 -8.69
N GLN A 56 -5.54 18.40 -9.32
CA GLN A 56 -5.48 19.77 -8.79
C GLN A 56 -6.75 20.58 -9.08
N GLN A 57 -7.50 20.20 -10.11
CA GLN A 57 -8.71 20.87 -10.54
C GLN A 57 -9.82 19.87 -10.79
N LYS A 58 -11.08 20.30 -10.75
CA LYS A 58 -12.22 19.45 -11.10
C LYS A 58 -12.15 18.93 -12.54
N THR A 59 -11.55 19.71 -13.45
CA THR A 59 -11.35 19.32 -14.85
C THR A 59 -10.36 18.16 -14.98
N ASP A 60 -9.42 18.01 -14.03
CA ASP A 60 -8.52 16.85 -13.95
C ASP A 60 -9.32 15.58 -13.61
N LEU A 61 -10.26 15.66 -12.65
CA LEU A 61 -11.13 14.53 -12.29
C LEU A 61 -12.09 14.17 -13.43
N PHE A 62 -12.69 15.18 -14.07
CA PHE A 62 -13.52 14.96 -15.26
C PHE A 62 -12.73 14.23 -16.36
N ALA A 63 -11.51 14.72 -16.67
CA ALA A 63 -10.69 14.15 -17.71
C ALA A 63 -10.31 12.69 -17.45
N TYR A 64 -10.05 12.32 -16.19
CA TYR A 64 -9.79 10.94 -15.79
C TYR A 64 -10.95 9.99 -16.12
N HIS A 65 -12.20 10.42 -15.92
CA HIS A 65 -13.40 9.63 -16.26
C HIS A 65 -13.76 9.67 -17.74
N ALA A 66 -13.53 10.81 -18.39
CA ALA A 66 -13.79 10.98 -19.81
C ALA A 66 -12.78 10.25 -20.70
N LEU A 67 -11.57 9.96 -20.20
CA LEU A 67 -10.49 9.33 -20.96
C LEU A 67 -10.89 8.02 -21.67
N PRO A 68 -11.47 7.01 -21.00
CA PRO A 68 -11.87 5.77 -21.67
C PRO A 68 -12.92 6.02 -22.78
N ILE A 69 -13.88 6.93 -22.55
CA ILE A 69 -14.91 7.28 -23.54
C ILE A 69 -14.29 7.99 -24.75
N ALA A 70 -13.37 8.94 -24.51
CA ALA A 70 -12.66 9.63 -25.57
C ALA A 70 -11.82 8.67 -26.41
N LYS A 71 -11.12 7.71 -25.77
CA LYS A 71 -10.37 6.66 -26.46
C LYS A 71 -11.25 5.71 -27.27
N GLN A 72 -12.47 5.42 -26.80
CA GLN A 72 -13.43 4.57 -27.52
C GLN A 72 -14.01 5.28 -28.76
N GLN A 73 -14.20 6.60 -28.70
CA GLN A 73 -14.76 7.38 -29.81
C GLN A 73 -13.72 7.80 -30.86
N LEU A 74 -12.43 7.67 -30.55
CA LEU A 74 -11.33 8.01 -31.44
C LEU A 74 -10.66 6.73 -31.95
N ASP A 75 -9.87 6.87 -33.01
CA ASP A 75 -9.05 5.76 -33.49
C ASP A 75 -8.03 5.34 -32.41
N PRO A 76 -7.71 4.03 -32.27
CA PRO A 76 -6.64 3.57 -31.38
C PRO A 76 -5.28 4.27 -31.60
N SER A 77 -5.02 4.82 -32.80
CA SER A 77 -3.83 5.59 -33.13
C SER A 77 -3.93 7.08 -32.77
N ALA A 78 -5.02 7.53 -32.14
CA ALA A 78 -5.23 8.94 -31.83
C ALA A 78 -4.15 9.47 -30.87
N THR A 79 -3.63 10.65 -31.20
CA THR A 79 -2.61 11.33 -30.42
C THR A 79 -3.20 11.85 -29.10
N LYS A 80 -2.33 12.07 -28.10
CA LYS A 80 -2.72 12.73 -26.84
C LYS A 80 -3.39 14.09 -27.09
N LYS A 81 -3.00 14.82 -28.12
CA LYS A 81 -3.61 16.13 -28.44
C LYS A 81 -5.07 15.97 -28.86
N GLU A 82 -5.37 14.98 -29.69
CA GLU A 82 -6.74 14.68 -30.16
C GLU A 82 -7.62 14.15 -29.03
N ILE A 83 -7.09 13.24 -28.21
CA ILE A 83 -7.81 12.74 -27.03
C ILE A 83 -8.17 13.90 -26.10
N ARG A 84 -7.23 14.79 -25.79
CA ARG A 84 -7.51 15.96 -24.94
C ARG A 84 -8.53 16.89 -25.59
N GLY A 85 -8.40 17.19 -26.88
CA GLY A 85 -9.36 18.03 -27.60
C GLY A 85 -10.78 17.46 -27.56
N LYS A 86 -10.91 16.12 -27.62
CA LYS A 86 -12.20 15.43 -27.45
C LYS A 86 -12.77 15.57 -26.04
N ILE A 87 -11.93 15.45 -25.01
CA ILE A 87 -12.35 15.67 -23.62
C ILE A 87 -12.74 17.13 -23.38
N ASP A 88 -11.97 18.10 -23.91
CA ASP A 88 -12.31 19.52 -23.85
C ASP A 88 -13.66 19.80 -24.53
N ALA A 89 -13.96 19.12 -25.65
CA ALA A 89 -15.26 19.21 -26.30
C ALA A 89 -16.40 18.65 -25.42
N PHE A 90 -16.19 17.52 -24.73
CA PHE A 90 -17.17 17.01 -23.76
C PHE A 90 -17.40 17.98 -22.60
N LEU A 91 -16.34 18.66 -22.15
CA LEU A 91 -16.43 19.64 -21.06
C LEU A 91 -17.16 20.92 -21.50
N ALA A 92 -17.02 21.33 -22.76
CA ALA A 92 -17.68 22.49 -23.33
C ALA A 92 -19.18 22.25 -23.62
N ASP A 93 -19.56 21.03 -23.99
CA ASP A 93 -20.95 20.63 -24.26
C ASP A 93 -21.76 20.38 -22.97
N MET A 94 -21.08 20.29 -21.83
CA MET A 94 -21.67 19.99 -20.54
C MET A 94 -22.53 21.13 -19.99
N SER A 95 -23.71 20.79 -19.46
CA SER A 95 -24.61 21.75 -18.81
C SER A 95 -24.06 22.26 -17.48
N GLU A 96 -24.48 23.45 -17.05
CA GLU A 96 -24.04 24.03 -15.77
C GLU A 96 -24.41 23.14 -14.56
N THR A 97 -25.55 22.44 -14.63
CA THR A 97 -25.96 21.49 -13.59
C THR A 97 -25.01 20.30 -13.45
N GLU A 98 -24.49 19.78 -14.56
CA GLU A 98 -23.50 18.71 -14.57
C GLU A 98 -22.13 19.21 -14.09
N HIS A 99 -21.74 20.43 -14.48
CA HIS A 99 -20.55 21.09 -13.92
C HIS A 99 -20.63 21.17 -12.39
N GLY A 100 -21.81 21.43 -11.82
CA GLY A 100 -22.06 21.39 -10.39
C GLY A 100 -21.83 20.01 -9.76
N LYS A 101 -22.27 18.94 -10.42
CA LYS A 101 -22.04 17.54 -9.95
C LYS A 101 -20.55 17.18 -9.92
N TRP A 102 -19.78 17.65 -10.90
CA TRP A 102 -18.33 17.45 -10.93
C TRP A 102 -17.60 18.24 -9.85
N GLU A 103 -18.06 19.45 -9.53
CA GLU A 103 -17.55 20.22 -8.39
C GLU A 103 -17.78 19.47 -7.07
N GLU A 104 -18.97 18.91 -6.87
CA GLU A 104 -19.27 18.12 -5.68
C GLU A 104 -18.43 16.83 -5.62
N SER A 105 -18.30 16.12 -6.74
CA SER A 105 -17.48 14.91 -6.84
C SER A 105 -16.01 15.18 -6.56
N PHE A 106 -15.49 16.31 -7.07
CA PHE A 106 -14.13 16.75 -6.80
C PHE A 106 -13.93 17.08 -5.32
N ARG A 107 -14.90 17.73 -4.68
CA ARG A 107 -14.88 18.00 -3.24
C ARG A 107 -14.89 16.72 -2.42
N LYS A 108 -15.73 15.74 -2.77
CA LYS A 108 -15.77 14.41 -2.14
C LYS A 108 -14.41 13.71 -2.25
N LEU A 109 -13.83 13.70 -3.45
CA LEU A 109 -12.50 13.14 -3.69
C LEU A 109 -11.43 13.82 -2.82
N ARG A 110 -11.44 15.15 -2.74
CA ARG A 110 -10.53 15.92 -1.87
C ARG A 110 -10.71 15.65 -0.38
N ASN A 111 -11.89 15.22 0.02
CA ASN A 111 -12.20 14.79 1.38
C ASN A 111 -11.92 13.28 1.62
N GLY A 112 -11.22 12.61 0.70
CA GLY A 112 -10.81 11.21 0.84
C GLY A 112 -11.77 10.17 0.27
N ASP A 113 -12.85 10.60 -0.39
CA ASP A 113 -13.78 9.68 -1.07
C ASP A 113 -13.20 9.19 -2.40
N ALA A 114 -12.31 8.20 -2.34
CA ALA A 114 -11.72 7.61 -3.54
C ALA A 114 -12.73 6.79 -4.38
N ALA A 115 -13.98 6.57 -3.95
CA ALA A 115 -15.01 5.99 -4.83
C ALA A 115 -15.29 6.91 -6.04
N MET A 116 -14.93 8.20 -5.94
CA MET A 116 -14.95 9.12 -7.07
C MET A 116 -13.90 8.80 -8.15
N LEU A 117 -13.01 7.82 -7.94
CA LEU A 117 -12.05 7.33 -8.95
C LEU A 117 -12.49 6.00 -9.59
N ASP A 118 -13.59 5.40 -9.14
CA ASP A 118 -14.12 4.18 -9.74
C ASP A 118 -14.68 4.52 -11.12
N ARG A 119 -14.02 4.03 -12.17
CA ARG A 119 -14.52 4.21 -13.54
C ARG A 119 -15.75 3.36 -13.74
N ILE A 120 -16.79 3.95 -14.32
CA ILE A 120 -17.94 3.18 -14.81
C ILE A 120 -17.40 2.26 -15.90
N ALA A 121 -17.46 0.95 -15.67
CA ALA A 121 -17.15 -0.04 -16.69
C ALA A 121 -18.06 0.27 -17.89
N LEU A 122 -17.45 0.61 -19.02
CA LEU A 122 -18.18 0.74 -20.27
C LEU A 122 -18.55 -0.68 -20.68
N ASP A 123 -19.72 -1.12 -20.24
CA ASP A 123 -20.28 -2.37 -20.71
C ASP A 123 -20.38 -2.29 -22.24
N THR A 124 -19.76 -3.28 -22.87
CA THR A 124 -19.64 -3.49 -24.32
C THR A 124 -20.97 -3.15 -25.03
N PRO A 125 -20.97 -2.38 -26.13
CA PRO A 125 -22.14 -1.64 -26.59
C PRO A 125 -23.38 -2.52 -26.86
N SER A 126 -24.40 -2.36 -26.02
CA SER A 126 -25.78 -2.52 -26.44
C SER A 126 -26.13 -1.35 -27.34
N ASN A 127 -26.41 -1.67 -28.60
CA ASN A 127 -26.55 -0.76 -29.73
C ASN A 127 -27.83 0.11 -29.61
N LYS A 128 -27.91 1.07 -28.68
CA LYS A 128 -29.05 2.00 -28.59
C LYS A 128 -28.69 3.37 -27.95
N ARG A 129 -28.80 4.40 -28.81
CA ARG A 129 -29.00 5.86 -28.57
C ARG A 129 -27.80 6.72 -28.15
N LYS A 130 -27.58 7.75 -28.98
CA LYS A 130 -26.43 8.69 -29.07
C LYS A 130 -26.66 10.04 -28.35
N ALA A 131 -27.55 10.13 -27.37
CA ALA A 131 -27.85 11.41 -26.71
C ALA A 131 -27.59 11.34 -25.20
N GLY A 132 -26.60 12.09 -24.72
CA GLY A 132 -26.40 12.39 -23.30
C GLY A 132 -25.44 11.50 -22.50
N MET A 133 -24.32 11.04 -23.08
CA MET A 133 -23.31 10.27 -22.33
C MET A 133 -22.30 11.20 -21.64
N ASN A 134 -22.73 11.88 -20.58
CA ASN A 134 -21.82 12.56 -19.67
C ASN A 134 -21.72 11.73 -18.37
N PRO A 135 -20.58 11.07 -18.10
CA PRO A 135 -20.44 10.11 -17.01
C PRO A 135 -20.20 10.83 -15.67
N SER A 136 -21.17 11.60 -15.18
CA SER A 136 -21.06 12.10 -13.80
C SER A 136 -20.94 10.91 -12.84
N PRO A 137 -20.02 10.91 -11.86
CA PRO A 137 -19.90 9.84 -10.88
C PRO A 137 -21.16 9.88 -10.00
N MET A 138 -22.15 9.04 -10.32
CA MET A 138 -23.36 9.01 -9.52
C MET A 138 -23.06 8.38 -8.17
N SER A 139 -23.43 9.06 -7.08
CA SER A 139 -23.51 8.45 -5.77
C SER A 139 -24.45 7.24 -5.86
N ARG A 140 -23.92 6.03 -5.69
CA ARG A 140 -24.72 4.81 -5.52
C ARG A 140 -25.47 4.92 -4.19
N SER A 141 -26.61 5.61 -4.19
CA SER A 141 -27.56 5.56 -3.10
C SER A 141 -28.07 4.13 -2.98
N LYS A 142 -27.79 3.46 -1.85
CA LYS A 142 -28.31 2.13 -1.54
C LYS A 142 -29.83 2.20 -1.49
N ALA A 143 -30.50 1.74 -2.54
CA ALA A 143 -31.91 1.39 -2.50
C ALA A 143 -32.03 -0.01 -1.89
N THR A 144 -32.28 -0.08 -0.58
CA THR A 144 -32.69 -1.30 0.09
C THR A 144 -34.18 -1.50 -0.20
N GLU A 145 -34.49 -2.16 -1.31
CA GLU A 145 -35.85 -2.55 -1.64
C GLU A 145 -36.25 -3.81 -0.87
N HIS A 146 -37.29 -3.66 -0.05
CA HIS A 146 -38.04 -4.71 0.61
C HIS A 146 -38.56 -5.73 -0.42
N LEU A 147 -38.01 -6.95 -0.42
CA LEU A 147 -38.70 -8.11 -0.98
C LEU A 147 -39.20 -9.00 0.16
N ARG A 148 -40.53 -8.95 0.33
CA ARG A 148 -41.35 -9.89 1.09
C ARG A 148 -41.10 -11.31 0.59
N PHE A 149 -40.79 -12.21 1.51
CA PHE A 149 -41.03 -13.64 1.31
C PHE A 149 -42.45 -13.98 1.75
N PRO A 150 -43.23 -14.77 0.97
CA PRO A 150 -44.47 -15.34 1.46
C PRO A 150 -44.20 -16.63 2.23
N GLN A 151 -44.87 -16.75 3.38
CA GLN A 151 -45.18 -18.02 4.03
C GLN A 151 -46.07 -18.89 3.11
N SER A 152 -45.88 -20.21 3.10
CA SER A 152 -46.94 -21.19 3.42
C SER A 152 -46.54 -22.65 3.16
N LEU A 153 -46.67 -23.44 4.25
CA LEU A 153 -47.18 -24.82 4.40
C LEU A 153 -46.45 -26.08 3.89
N ALA A 154 -46.16 -26.91 4.92
CA ALA A 154 -46.49 -28.34 5.09
C ALA A 154 -45.60 -29.42 4.44
N SER A 155 -44.86 -30.15 5.29
CA SER A 155 -45.22 -31.56 5.54
C SER A 155 -44.58 -32.11 6.82
N GLU A 156 -45.38 -32.98 7.42
CA GLU A 156 -45.31 -33.75 8.66
C GLU A 156 -44.02 -34.58 8.86
N GLY A 157 -43.72 -34.86 10.13
CA GLY A 157 -42.62 -35.76 10.53
C GLY A 157 -42.48 -35.86 12.04
N GLN A 158 -43.53 -36.38 12.68
CA GLN A 158 -43.70 -36.59 14.11
C GLN A 158 -42.78 -37.72 14.61
N CYS A 159 -42.05 -37.51 15.72
CA CYS A 159 -41.66 -38.59 16.63
C CYS A 159 -41.53 -38.07 18.06
N VAL A 160 -42.20 -38.81 18.94
CA VAL A 160 -42.48 -38.59 20.36
C VAL A 160 -41.31 -39.15 21.18
N ASN A 161 -40.92 -38.47 22.27
CA ASN A 161 -40.90 -39.06 23.62
C ASN A 161 -40.36 -38.09 24.68
N ASP A 162 -41.25 -37.86 25.63
CA ASP A 162 -41.02 -37.33 26.97
C ASP A 162 -39.98 -38.13 27.74
N HIS A 163 -39.20 -37.45 28.58
CA HIS A 163 -39.09 -37.84 29.99
C HIS A 163 -38.80 -36.65 30.89
N LYS A 164 -39.78 -36.37 31.75
CA LYS A 164 -39.71 -35.58 32.97
C LYS A 164 -38.65 -36.15 33.92
N ASN A 165 -37.93 -35.29 34.63
CA ASN A 165 -37.97 -35.39 36.09
C ASN A 165 -37.64 -34.08 36.79
N ALA A 166 -38.53 -33.71 37.72
CA ALA A 166 -38.41 -32.62 38.67
C ALA A 166 -37.72 -33.12 39.94
N GLY A 167 -37.13 -32.21 40.72
CA GLY A 167 -36.65 -32.52 42.06
C GLY A 167 -36.16 -31.27 42.78
N ALA A 168 -37.04 -30.70 43.61
CA ALA A 168 -36.81 -29.57 44.50
C ALA A 168 -36.31 -30.02 45.89
N GLY A 169 -35.72 -29.09 46.65
CA GLY A 169 -35.44 -29.18 48.10
C GLY A 169 -34.23 -28.30 48.47
N LEU A 170 -34.34 -27.06 48.96
CA LEU A 170 -34.76 -26.54 50.29
C LEU A 170 -33.95 -27.09 51.49
N ALA A 171 -33.10 -26.23 52.06
CA ALA A 171 -33.03 -25.81 53.49
C ALA A 171 -31.61 -25.73 54.12
N ASP A 172 -31.30 -24.52 54.61
CA ASP A 172 -30.67 -24.09 55.88
C ASP A 172 -29.22 -24.47 56.34
N THR A 173 -28.37 -23.43 56.35
CA THR A 173 -27.44 -22.86 57.39
C THR A 173 -26.94 -23.67 58.61
N PRO A 174 -25.95 -23.17 59.41
CA PRO A 174 -24.64 -22.57 59.11
C PRO A 174 -23.49 -23.23 59.94
N GLY A 175 -22.22 -23.06 59.55
CA GLY A 175 -21.10 -23.66 60.30
C GLY A 175 -19.79 -22.86 60.19
N ALA A 176 -19.31 -22.43 61.35
CA ALA A 176 -18.18 -21.52 61.55
C ALA A 176 -16.81 -22.07 61.14
N GLY A 177 -15.93 -21.13 60.74
CA GLY A 177 -14.55 -21.06 61.22
C GLY A 177 -13.50 -21.83 60.44
N HIS A 178 -12.65 -21.10 59.71
CA HIS A 178 -11.19 -21.09 59.92
C HIS A 178 -10.53 -20.12 58.93
N THR A 179 -10.16 -18.95 59.43
CA THR A 179 -9.21 -18.04 58.77
C THR A 179 -7.81 -18.62 58.92
N ARG A 180 -7.28 -19.25 57.86
CA ARG A 180 -5.85 -19.57 57.79
C ARG A 180 -5.15 -18.57 56.89
N SER A 181 -4.63 -17.55 57.56
CA SER A 181 -3.65 -16.60 57.07
C SER A 181 -2.41 -17.36 56.56
N LEU A 182 -2.17 -17.32 55.24
CA LEU A 182 -0.90 -17.70 54.65
C LEU A 182 -0.16 -16.45 54.20
N ARG A 183 0.75 -16.07 55.09
CA ARG A 183 1.80 -15.08 54.98
C ARG A 183 2.79 -15.59 53.91
N LEU A 184 2.72 -15.07 52.69
CA LEU A 184 3.80 -15.26 51.72
C LEU A 184 4.88 -14.23 52.04
N LYS A 185 5.98 -14.77 52.55
CA LYS A 185 7.25 -14.09 52.77
C LYS A 185 7.79 -13.60 51.43
N GLU A 186 7.97 -12.30 51.36
CA GLU A 186 8.87 -11.59 50.48
C GLU A 186 10.31 -11.97 50.87
N GLU A 187 10.96 -12.79 50.06
CA GLU A 187 12.42 -12.97 50.11
C GLU A 187 12.99 -12.57 48.75
N THR A 188 13.54 -11.37 48.75
CA THR A 188 14.41 -10.77 47.76
C THR A 188 15.71 -11.56 47.67
N ASN A 189 15.92 -12.26 46.55
CA ASN A 189 17.25 -12.69 46.13
C ASN A 189 17.55 -12.09 44.75
N HIS A 190 18.44 -11.11 44.77
CA HIS A 190 19.16 -10.61 43.61
C HIS A 190 20.14 -11.69 43.15
N GLU A 191 19.80 -12.40 42.07
CA GLU A 191 20.80 -13.04 41.22
C GLU A 191 20.90 -12.25 39.92
N ASN A 192 22.12 -11.80 39.65
CA ASN A 192 22.52 -11.07 38.45
C ASN A 192 22.33 -11.93 37.20
N GLY A 193 21.18 -11.80 36.56
CA GLY A 193 20.93 -12.27 35.20
C GLY A 193 21.58 -11.33 34.19
N HIS A 194 22.72 -11.75 33.66
CA HIS A 194 23.41 -11.15 32.52
C HIS A 194 22.48 -11.17 31.30
N LEU A 195 21.88 -10.02 30.98
CA LEU A 195 21.16 -9.79 29.74
C LEU A 195 22.17 -9.80 28.57
N PRO A 196 21.88 -10.45 27.44
CA PRO A 196 22.70 -10.30 26.25
C PRO A 196 22.45 -8.89 25.71
N GLU A 197 23.42 -7.99 25.89
CA GLU A 197 23.55 -6.79 25.07
C GLU A 197 23.70 -7.25 23.61
N ALA A 198 22.58 -7.23 22.88
CA ALA A 198 22.63 -7.16 21.43
C ALA A 198 23.28 -5.82 21.08
N SER A 199 24.60 -5.85 20.92
CA SER A 199 25.41 -4.74 20.43
C SER A 199 24.88 -4.33 19.05
N ILE A 200 24.04 -3.30 19.04
CA ILE A 200 23.67 -2.59 17.83
C ILE A 200 24.91 -1.80 17.44
N GLY A 201 25.71 -2.42 16.56
CA GLY A 201 26.76 -1.74 15.81
C GLY A 201 26.14 -0.64 14.96
N SER A 202 25.99 0.53 15.56
CA SER A 202 25.59 1.76 14.90
C SER A 202 26.84 2.50 14.45
N ALA A 203 26.79 3.05 13.23
CA ALA A 203 27.75 3.98 12.59
C ALA A 203 28.76 3.46 11.52
N ARG A 204 28.61 2.25 10.94
CA ARG A 204 29.43 1.87 9.75
C ARG A 204 28.68 1.33 8.53
N ASN A 205 27.35 1.37 8.51
CA ASN A 205 26.55 0.71 7.46
C ASN A 205 26.07 1.61 6.30
N GLU A 206 26.40 2.91 6.27
CA GLU A 206 25.94 3.78 5.18
C GLU A 206 26.76 3.65 3.88
N GLU A 207 28.05 3.28 3.95
CA GLU A 207 28.86 3.01 2.74
C GLU A 207 28.54 1.66 2.09
N ALA A 208 28.05 0.67 2.85
CA ALA A 208 27.66 -0.63 2.32
C ALA A 208 26.38 -0.55 1.45
N ASP A 209 25.43 0.33 1.81
CA ASP A 209 24.12 0.46 1.14
C ASP A 209 24.25 1.04 -0.29
N MET A 210 25.32 1.79 -0.59
CA MET A 210 25.56 2.36 -1.93
C MET A 210 26.19 1.33 -2.91
N THR A 211 26.94 0.34 -2.40
CA THR A 211 27.57 -0.71 -3.22
C THR A 211 26.59 -1.79 -3.67
N THR A 212 25.54 -2.05 -2.89
CA THR A 212 24.47 -2.99 -3.25
C THR A 212 23.64 -2.52 -4.45
N ASP A 213 23.38 -1.21 -4.58
CA ASP A 213 22.59 -0.66 -5.69
C ASP A 213 23.32 -0.77 -7.05
N THR A 214 24.65 -0.63 -7.08
CA THR A 214 25.43 -0.76 -8.33
C THR A 214 25.60 -2.19 -8.80
N THR A 215 25.53 -3.16 -7.90
CA THR A 215 25.70 -4.59 -8.21
C THR A 215 24.46 -5.15 -8.91
N ALA A 216 23.25 -4.76 -8.47
CA ALA A 216 21.99 -5.18 -9.10
C ALA A 216 21.89 -4.76 -10.58
N PHE A 217 22.30 -3.53 -10.92
CA PHE A 217 22.32 -3.06 -12.31
C PHE A 217 23.35 -3.78 -13.19
N ARG A 218 24.46 -4.25 -12.61
CA ARG A 218 25.48 -5.03 -13.33
C ARG A 218 24.92 -6.38 -13.78
N HIS A 219 24.19 -7.09 -12.90
CA HIS A 219 23.53 -8.36 -13.23
C HIS A 219 22.41 -8.23 -14.28
N LEU A 220 21.75 -7.07 -14.37
CA LEU A 220 20.77 -6.80 -15.43
C LEU A 220 21.42 -6.64 -16.82
N SER A 221 22.73 -6.35 -16.86
CA SER A 221 23.46 -6.08 -18.09
C SER A 221 24.21 -7.29 -18.65
N THR A 222 24.37 -8.36 -17.86
CA THR A 222 25.02 -9.61 -18.30
C THR A 222 24.05 -10.47 -19.12
N GLU A 223 24.54 -11.03 -20.24
CA GLU A 223 23.77 -11.89 -21.14
C GLU A 223 23.32 -13.20 -20.48
N ASP A 224 24.01 -13.65 -19.43
CA ASP A 224 23.80 -14.95 -18.78
C ASP A 224 22.52 -15.07 -17.92
N VAL A 225 21.84 -13.97 -17.61
CA VAL A 225 20.58 -14.03 -16.83
C VAL A 225 19.41 -14.34 -17.78
N GLU A 226 18.49 -15.23 -17.37
CA GLU A 226 17.33 -15.60 -18.18
C GLU A 226 16.60 -14.36 -18.74
N PRO A 227 16.19 -14.38 -20.03
CA PRO A 227 15.61 -13.21 -20.70
C PRO A 227 14.24 -12.80 -20.12
N TYR A 228 13.60 -13.71 -19.39
CA TYR A 228 12.34 -13.51 -18.71
C TYR A 228 12.35 -14.23 -17.36
N ILE A 229 11.56 -13.71 -16.42
CA ILE A 229 11.40 -14.29 -15.09
C ILE A 229 9.91 -14.44 -14.78
N PRO A 230 9.47 -15.63 -14.32
CA PRO A 230 8.14 -15.81 -13.75
C PRO A 230 8.06 -15.12 -12.39
N ILE A 231 7.22 -14.11 -12.27
CA ILE A 231 6.96 -13.38 -11.03
C ILE A 231 5.62 -13.84 -10.44
N PRO A 232 5.64 -14.58 -9.31
CA PRO A 232 4.42 -14.95 -8.62
C PRO A 232 3.66 -13.70 -8.15
N ARG A 233 2.35 -13.70 -8.37
CA ARG A 233 1.43 -12.67 -7.90
C ARG A 233 0.68 -13.13 -6.65
N LEU A 234 -0.02 -12.18 -6.04
CA LEU A 234 -0.76 -12.35 -4.80
C LEU A 234 -1.95 -13.31 -4.95
N ASP A 235 -2.53 -13.36 -6.14
CA ASP A 235 -3.62 -14.24 -6.52
C ASP A 235 -3.17 -15.66 -6.90
N GLY A 236 -1.87 -15.97 -6.72
CA GLY A 236 -1.27 -17.24 -7.13
C GLY A 236 -0.99 -17.34 -8.63
N THR A 237 -1.39 -16.35 -9.44
CA THR A 237 -1.03 -16.30 -10.85
C THR A 237 0.45 -15.96 -11.00
N THR A 238 1.02 -16.24 -12.17
CA THR A 238 2.41 -15.88 -12.47
C THR A 238 2.43 -14.89 -13.62
N LYS A 239 3.06 -13.74 -13.40
CA LYS A 239 3.33 -12.76 -14.46
C LYS A 239 4.73 -12.98 -14.99
N ILE A 240 4.88 -13.18 -16.28
CA ILE A 240 6.20 -13.17 -16.91
C ILE A 240 6.63 -11.71 -17.07
N GLN A 241 7.80 -11.35 -16.54
CA GLN A 241 8.45 -10.07 -16.80
C GLN A 241 9.75 -10.31 -17.54
N THR A 242 9.99 -9.57 -18.62
CA THR A 242 11.25 -9.66 -19.38
C THR A 242 12.25 -8.62 -18.91
N LYS A 243 13.56 -8.86 -19.12
CA LYS A 243 14.60 -7.85 -18.82
C LYS A 243 14.32 -6.50 -19.51
N PRO A 244 13.96 -6.44 -20.82
CA PRO A 244 13.60 -5.18 -21.45
C PRO A 244 12.41 -4.46 -20.79
N GLN A 245 11.41 -5.21 -20.33
CA GLN A 245 10.27 -4.62 -19.60
C GLN A 245 10.70 -4.03 -18.25
N LEU A 246 11.53 -4.74 -17.49
CA LEU A 246 12.09 -4.21 -16.24
C LEU A 246 12.93 -2.97 -16.52
N LYS A 247 13.87 -3.03 -17.47
CA LYS A 247 14.71 -1.88 -17.87
C LYS A 247 13.85 -0.68 -18.26
N HIS A 248 12.82 -0.88 -19.08
CA HIS A 248 11.89 0.17 -19.47
C HIS A 248 11.15 0.76 -18.27
N ALA A 249 10.69 -0.07 -17.33
CA ALA A 249 10.04 0.40 -16.11
C ALA A 249 10.97 1.25 -15.23
N LEU A 250 12.23 0.83 -15.07
CA LEU A 250 13.25 1.57 -14.31
C LEU A 250 13.61 2.90 -14.99
N LEU A 251 13.81 2.92 -16.30
CA LEU A 251 14.05 4.15 -17.07
C LEU A 251 12.89 5.14 -16.93
N LYS A 252 11.65 4.65 -16.99
CA LYS A 252 10.45 5.47 -16.77
C LYS A 252 10.38 6.07 -15.36
N LEU A 253 10.97 5.41 -14.36
CA LEU A 253 11.09 5.98 -13.01
C LEU A 253 12.15 7.09 -12.96
N LEU A 254 13.29 6.92 -13.64
CA LEU A 254 14.31 7.98 -13.77
C LEU A 254 13.75 9.21 -14.51
N GLU A 255 13.00 9.03 -15.59
CA GLU A 255 12.37 10.15 -16.31
C GLU A 255 11.41 10.94 -15.39
N LYS A 256 10.77 10.26 -14.45
CA LYS A 256 9.87 10.86 -13.46
C LYS A 256 10.60 11.46 -12.26
N GLU A 257 11.90 11.28 -12.11
CA GLU A 257 12.68 11.79 -10.98
C GLU A 257 12.49 13.30 -10.81
N SER A 258 12.45 14.04 -11.92
CA SER A 258 12.17 15.50 -11.92
C SER A 258 10.82 15.90 -11.29
N CYS A 259 9.87 14.97 -11.21
CA CYS A 259 8.54 15.18 -10.64
C CYS A 259 8.39 14.59 -9.23
N ILE A 260 9.31 13.72 -8.79
CA ILE A 260 9.25 13.06 -7.50
C ILE A 260 10.02 13.94 -6.50
N SER A 261 9.28 14.62 -5.63
CA SER A 261 9.83 15.60 -4.69
C SER A 261 10.73 15.04 -3.59
N SER A 262 10.88 13.70 -3.50
CA SER A 262 11.63 13.04 -2.44
C SER A 262 12.41 11.84 -2.97
N GLN A 263 13.73 11.84 -2.74
CA GLN A 263 14.61 10.70 -3.04
C GLN A 263 14.10 9.40 -2.39
N VAL A 264 13.51 9.51 -1.19
CA VAL A 264 12.90 8.36 -0.50
C VAL A 264 11.81 7.75 -1.38
N LYS A 265 10.85 8.56 -1.89
CA LYS A 265 9.78 8.09 -2.79
C LYS A 265 10.34 7.45 -4.08
N LEU A 266 11.42 8.01 -4.62
CA LEU A 266 12.09 7.46 -5.80
C LEU A 266 12.66 6.07 -5.50
N ARG A 267 13.46 5.94 -4.43
CA ARG A 267 13.98 4.64 -3.96
C ARG A 267 12.85 3.63 -3.74
N LYS A 268 11.72 4.04 -3.13
CA LYS A 268 10.55 3.15 -2.96
C LYS A 268 10.06 2.61 -4.30
N SER A 269 10.00 3.48 -5.29
CA SER A 269 9.55 3.13 -6.63
C SER A 269 10.51 2.15 -7.30
N PHE A 270 11.83 2.36 -7.19
CA PHE A 270 12.84 1.42 -7.70
C PHE A 270 12.72 0.04 -7.05
N GLU A 271 12.70 -0.01 -5.73
CA GLU A 271 12.57 -1.26 -4.98
C GLU A 271 11.29 -2.01 -5.35
N SER A 272 10.16 -1.31 -5.56
CA SER A 272 8.91 -1.93 -5.99
C SER A 272 9.02 -2.67 -7.33
N GLN A 273 9.92 -2.23 -8.22
CA GLN A 273 10.17 -2.86 -9.52
C GLN A 273 11.24 -3.95 -9.42
N LEU A 274 12.28 -3.73 -8.62
CA LEU A 274 13.44 -4.64 -8.51
C LEU A 274 13.19 -5.84 -7.60
N LEU A 275 12.49 -5.68 -6.48
CA LEU A 275 12.32 -6.75 -5.49
C LEU A 275 11.67 -8.01 -6.06
N PRO A 276 10.58 -7.95 -6.86
CA PRO A 276 10.01 -9.14 -7.46
C PRO A 276 11.01 -9.90 -8.34
N TRP A 277 11.88 -9.17 -9.04
CA TRP A 277 12.94 -9.72 -9.89
C TRP A 277 14.02 -10.42 -9.06
N VAL A 278 14.52 -9.74 -8.02
CA VAL A 278 15.54 -10.28 -7.11
C VAL A 278 15.05 -11.54 -6.41
N VAL A 279 13.80 -11.53 -5.91
CA VAL A 279 13.20 -12.67 -5.21
C VAL A 279 13.03 -13.87 -6.15
N ALA A 280 12.54 -13.63 -7.36
CA ALA A 280 12.28 -14.69 -8.33
C ALA A 280 13.58 -15.29 -8.93
N ASN A 281 14.69 -14.55 -8.89
CA ASN A 281 16.01 -15.03 -9.35
C ASN A 281 17.10 -14.83 -8.29
N HIS A 282 16.81 -15.28 -7.07
CA HIS A 282 17.71 -15.16 -5.92
C HIS A 282 19.08 -15.82 -6.12
N THR A 283 19.20 -16.82 -6.98
CA THR A 283 20.49 -17.48 -7.30
C THR A 283 21.47 -16.54 -7.99
N SER A 284 20.95 -15.57 -8.76
CA SER A 284 21.77 -14.54 -9.41
C SER A 284 22.16 -13.40 -8.46
N PHE A 285 21.60 -13.38 -7.24
CA PHE A 285 21.85 -12.36 -6.22
C PHE A 285 22.11 -13.02 -4.85
N ALA A 286 23.13 -13.87 -4.79
CA ALA A 286 23.45 -14.67 -3.60
C ALA A 286 23.75 -13.80 -2.36
N GLU A 287 24.21 -12.57 -2.55
CA GLU A 287 24.41 -11.59 -1.50
C GLU A 287 23.12 -11.25 -0.73
N PHE A 288 21.95 -11.40 -1.37
CA PHE A 288 20.66 -11.16 -0.74
C PHE A 288 20.02 -12.41 -0.14
N ALA A 289 20.66 -13.58 -0.27
CA ALA A 289 20.10 -14.85 0.21
C ALA A 289 19.82 -14.83 1.73
N THR A 290 20.64 -14.12 2.50
CA THR A 290 20.51 -13.99 3.96
C THR A 290 19.68 -12.78 4.40
N HIS A 291 19.28 -11.91 3.47
CA HIS A 291 18.57 -10.68 3.81
C HIS A 291 17.12 -10.97 4.23
N PRO A 292 16.60 -10.33 5.29
CA PRO A 292 15.23 -10.53 5.78
C PRO A 292 14.12 -10.31 4.74
N PHE A 293 14.35 -9.43 3.77
CA PHE A 293 13.34 -9.15 2.75
C PHE A 293 13.06 -10.36 1.86
N LEU A 294 14.04 -11.24 1.64
CA LEU A 294 13.85 -12.41 0.80
C LEU A 294 12.76 -13.32 1.38
N PHE A 295 12.85 -13.63 2.68
CA PHE A 295 11.82 -14.35 3.43
C PHE A 295 10.45 -13.65 3.39
N ALA A 296 10.45 -12.33 3.59
CA ALA A 296 9.22 -11.55 3.62
C ALA A 296 8.50 -11.50 2.25
N CYS A 297 9.25 -11.57 1.15
CA CYS A 297 8.72 -11.34 -0.20
C CYS A 297 8.58 -12.61 -1.05
N MET A 298 9.26 -13.71 -0.71
CA MET A 298 9.14 -14.97 -1.45
C MET A 298 7.79 -15.65 -1.23
N MET A 299 7.29 -16.39 -2.22
CA MET A 299 5.98 -17.08 -2.13
C MET A 299 4.85 -16.15 -1.61
N PRO A 300 4.50 -15.09 -2.36
CA PRO A 300 3.58 -14.06 -1.88
C PRO A 300 2.12 -14.52 -1.73
N TYR A 301 1.78 -15.71 -2.22
CA TYR A 301 0.43 -16.27 -2.22
C TYR A 301 0.12 -17.16 -1.00
N ILE A 302 1.11 -17.47 -0.16
CA ILE A 302 0.89 -18.19 1.11
C ILE A 302 0.93 -17.23 2.29
N THR A 303 0.12 -17.47 3.32
CA THR A 303 -0.03 -16.53 4.45
C THR A 303 0.20 -17.16 5.83
N PRO A 304 1.26 -17.98 6.01
CA PRO A 304 1.39 -18.76 7.23
C PRO A 304 1.59 -17.88 8.48
N ALA A 305 2.27 -16.72 8.39
CA ALA A 305 2.46 -15.86 9.56
C ALA A 305 1.14 -15.20 10.00
N THR A 306 0.33 -14.78 9.02
CA THR A 306 -1.01 -14.25 9.24
C THR A 306 -1.93 -15.32 9.80
N GLU A 307 -1.88 -16.54 9.28
CA GLU A 307 -2.69 -17.67 9.78
C GLU A 307 -2.36 -18.00 11.25
N VAL A 308 -1.09 -17.96 11.62
CA VAL A 308 -0.64 -18.21 13.00
C VAL A 308 -1.08 -17.12 13.98
N ILE A 309 -1.11 -15.86 13.54
CA ILE A 309 -1.45 -14.71 14.39
C ILE A 309 -2.96 -14.41 14.42
N CYS A 310 -3.63 -14.53 13.28
CA CYS A 310 -5.01 -14.11 13.08
C CYS A 310 -6.00 -15.28 12.94
N GLY A 311 -5.51 -16.52 12.78
CA GLY A 311 -6.32 -17.68 12.39
C GLY A 311 -6.45 -17.82 10.86
N LYS A 312 -7.08 -18.91 10.42
CA LYS A 312 -7.32 -19.18 8.99
C LYS A 312 -8.30 -18.14 8.41
N ASP A 313 -7.95 -17.61 7.24
CA ASP A 313 -8.76 -16.67 6.46
C ASP A 313 -9.31 -15.47 7.25
N PRO A 314 -8.44 -14.61 7.81
CA PRO A 314 -8.91 -13.46 8.57
C PRO A 314 -9.62 -12.47 7.65
N LEU A 315 -10.86 -12.12 8.00
CA LEU A 315 -11.62 -11.06 7.35
C LEU A 315 -11.12 -9.70 7.86
N LEU A 316 -10.37 -8.96 7.03
CA LEU A 316 -9.83 -7.64 7.39
C LEU A 316 -10.71 -6.51 6.84
N ALA A 317 -11.95 -6.46 7.33
CA ALA A 317 -12.95 -5.49 6.89
C ALA A 317 -12.46 -4.04 7.10
N PRO A 318 -12.66 -3.12 6.12
CA PRO A 318 -12.21 -1.73 6.25
C PRO A 318 -12.76 -0.99 7.48
N SER A 319 -13.97 -1.34 7.93
CA SER A 319 -14.63 -0.70 9.08
C SER A 319 -14.02 -1.06 10.43
N ASN A 320 -13.24 -2.14 10.51
CA ASN A 320 -12.82 -2.73 11.78
C ASN A 320 -11.30 -2.58 12.01
N SER A 321 -10.67 -1.58 11.39
CA SER A 321 -9.20 -1.45 11.40
C SER A 321 -8.60 -1.38 12.81
N GLU A 322 -9.28 -0.72 13.76
CA GLU A 322 -8.82 -0.61 15.14
C GLU A 322 -8.95 -1.93 15.90
N ASP A 323 -10.06 -2.65 15.74
CA ASP A 323 -10.29 -3.95 16.38
C ASP A 323 -9.32 -5.01 15.84
N ASP A 324 -9.11 -5.02 14.53
CA ASP A 324 -8.13 -5.89 13.88
C ASP A 324 -6.71 -5.58 14.37
N MET A 325 -6.34 -4.30 14.46
CA MET A 325 -5.05 -3.87 15.00
C MET A 325 -4.86 -4.32 16.45
N ALA A 326 -5.85 -4.07 17.31
CA ALA A 326 -5.80 -4.46 18.72
C ALA A 326 -5.71 -5.98 18.88
N ARG A 327 -6.44 -6.75 18.05
CA ARG A 327 -6.38 -8.21 18.02
C ARG A 327 -4.99 -8.71 17.64
N ILE A 328 -4.39 -8.16 16.57
CA ILE A 328 -3.05 -8.52 16.10
C ILE A 328 -1.99 -8.19 17.16
N LEU A 329 -1.99 -6.96 17.69
CA LEU A 329 -1.04 -6.54 18.72
C LEU A 329 -1.16 -7.39 20.00
N LYS A 330 -2.38 -7.74 20.41
CA LYS A 330 -2.62 -8.64 21.55
C LYS A 330 -2.09 -10.05 21.29
N ALA A 331 -2.24 -10.57 20.07
CA ALA A 331 -1.70 -11.86 19.68
C ALA A 331 -0.17 -11.87 19.69
N LEU A 332 0.47 -10.82 19.15
CA LEU A 332 1.94 -10.66 19.19
C LEU A 332 2.45 -10.55 20.63
N LYS A 333 1.79 -9.77 21.49
CA LYS A 333 2.16 -9.64 22.90
C LYS A 333 2.07 -10.97 23.66
N ARG A 334 1.08 -11.81 23.36
CA ARG A 334 0.94 -13.15 23.95
C ARG A 334 2.10 -14.09 23.58
N ARG A 335 2.77 -13.84 22.44
CA ARG A 335 3.98 -14.53 21.99
C ARG A 335 5.27 -13.86 22.48
N GLY A 336 5.20 -12.98 23.49
CA GLY A 336 6.38 -12.31 24.04
C GLY A 336 7.01 -11.23 23.15
N ILE A 337 6.36 -10.84 22.04
CA ILE A 337 6.89 -9.82 21.14
C ILE A 337 6.62 -8.44 21.73
N PRO A 338 7.65 -7.58 21.91
CA PRO A 338 7.47 -6.28 22.54
C PRO A 338 6.67 -5.34 21.64
N SER A 339 5.76 -4.56 22.23
CA SER A 339 4.91 -3.60 21.50
C SER A 339 5.72 -2.52 20.76
N GLY A 340 6.91 -2.18 21.27
CA GLY A 340 7.82 -1.21 20.66
C GLY A 340 8.73 -1.79 19.57
N PHE A 341 8.48 -3.02 19.11
CA PHE A 341 9.29 -3.61 18.04
C PHE A 341 9.26 -2.73 16.80
N LEU A 342 10.45 -2.34 16.35
CA LEU A 342 10.62 -1.55 15.14
C LEU A 342 10.65 -2.49 13.96
N VAL A 343 9.61 -2.44 13.14
CA VAL A 343 9.60 -3.19 11.89
C VAL A 343 10.17 -2.30 10.81
N ARG A 344 11.29 -2.73 10.24
CA ARG A 344 11.79 -2.21 8.98
C ARG A 344 10.87 -2.75 7.88
N SER A 345 9.82 -2.00 7.57
CA SER A 345 9.20 -2.14 6.26
C SER A 345 10.16 -1.57 5.22
N HIS A 346 9.94 -1.83 3.93
CA HIS A 346 10.89 -1.49 2.87
C HIS A 346 11.40 -0.05 2.89
N HIS A 347 10.70 0.88 3.54
CA HIS A 347 11.02 2.28 3.43
C HIS A 347 10.89 3.10 4.71
N ASP A 348 10.23 2.58 5.72
CA ASP A 348 10.01 3.28 6.98
C ASP A 348 10.38 2.32 8.12
N ILE A 349 11.20 2.78 9.07
CA ILE A 349 11.42 2.08 10.34
C ILE A 349 10.46 2.72 11.34
N LEU A 350 9.36 2.04 11.60
CA LEU A 350 8.32 2.53 12.50
C LEU A 350 7.98 1.43 13.51
N PRO A 351 7.51 1.83 14.71
CA PRO A 351 6.85 0.92 15.64
C PRO A 351 5.76 0.07 14.97
N MET A 352 5.63 -1.17 15.40
CA MET A 352 4.70 -2.15 14.81
C MET A 352 3.25 -1.66 14.80
N ASP A 353 2.80 -1.00 15.86
CA ASP A 353 1.46 -0.40 15.96
C ASP A 353 1.22 0.67 14.88
N GLN A 354 2.20 1.53 14.62
CA GLN A 354 2.11 2.55 13.57
C GLN A 354 2.10 1.95 12.16
N GLN A 355 2.91 0.91 11.92
CA GLN A 355 2.90 0.18 10.64
C GLN A 355 1.53 -0.49 10.40
N LEU A 356 0.98 -1.14 11.43
CA LEU A 356 -0.33 -1.77 11.37
C LEU A 356 -1.43 -0.74 11.14
N ALA A 357 -1.43 0.38 11.87
CA ALA A 357 -2.41 1.45 11.70
C ALA A 357 -2.40 1.99 10.26
N LYS A 358 -1.21 2.30 9.73
CA LYS A 358 -1.03 2.77 8.34
C LYS A 358 -1.55 1.75 7.33
N LEU A 359 -1.21 0.48 7.52
CA LEU A 359 -1.61 -0.61 6.63
C LEU A 359 -3.13 -0.86 6.65
N LEU A 360 -3.72 -0.98 7.84
CA LEU A 360 -5.12 -1.37 8.00
C LEU A 360 -6.09 -0.25 7.63
N ARG A 361 -5.69 1.02 7.81
CA ARG A 361 -6.51 2.20 7.45
C ARG A 361 -6.41 2.55 5.97
N ASN A 362 -5.21 2.50 5.38
CA ASN A 362 -5.00 3.06 4.03
C ASN A 362 -5.27 2.05 2.90
N VAL A 363 -5.16 0.74 3.17
CA VAL A 363 -5.32 -0.29 2.13
C VAL A 363 -6.77 -0.75 2.06
N ARG A 364 -7.45 -0.47 0.94
CA ARG A 364 -8.87 -0.83 0.74
C ARG A 364 -9.08 -2.26 0.29
N SER A 365 -8.25 -2.75 -0.63
CA SER A 365 -8.34 -4.12 -1.15
C SER A 365 -7.94 -5.11 -0.07
N ASP A 366 -8.86 -5.99 0.31
CA ASP A 366 -8.64 -7.01 1.34
C ASP A 366 -7.49 -7.96 0.97
N VAL A 367 -7.38 -8.35 -0.31
CA VAL A 367 -6.28 -9.19 -0.82
C VAL A 367 -4.92 -8.49 -0.66
N VAL A 368 -4.84 -7.21 -1.05
CA VAL A 368 -3.61 -6.43 -0.91
C VAL A 368 -3.28 -6.18 0.56
N LYS A 369 -4.30 -5.94 1.40
CA LYS A 369 -4.17 -5.73 2.83
C LYS A 369 -3.61 -6.99 3.51
N ARG A 370 -4.21 -8.16 3.26
CA ARG A 370 -3.74 -9.46 3.77
C ARG A 370 -2.31 -9.75 3.35
N THR A 371 -1.97 -9.52 2.08
CA THR A 371 -0.60 -9.70 1.58
C THR A 371 0.40 -8.79 2.30
N ARG A 372 0.09 -7.49 2.41
CA ARG A 372 0.99 -6.54 3.08
C ARG A 372 1.13 -6.88 4.55
N LEU A 373 0.04 -7.32 5.19
CA LEU A 373 0.04 -7.75 6.58
C LEU A 373 0.93 -8.99 6.75
N GLU A 374 0.79 -9.98 5.87
CA GLU A 374 1.63 -11.17 5.85
C GLU A 374 3.11 -10.79 5.74
N ARG A 375 3.48 -9.93 4.79
CA ARG A 375 4.86 -9.46 4.63
C ARG A 375 5.38 -8.79 5.91
N LEU A 376 4.56 -7.97 6.56
CA LEU A 376 4.92 -7.32 7.82
C LEU A 376 5.12 -8.35 8.94
N LEU A 377 4.20 -9.30 9.10
CA LEU A 377 4.27 -10.34 10.11
C LEU A 377 5.43 -11.30 9.86
N ARG A 378 5.83 -11.56 8.62
CA ARG A 378 7.02 -12.35 8.29
C ARG A 378 8.32 -11.70 8.77
N TYR A 379 8.44 -10.38 8.69
CA TYR A 379 9.60 -9.69 9.29
C TYR A 379 9.65 -9.90 10.80
N VAL A 380 8.50 -9.84 11.48
CA VAL A 380 8.39 -10.11 12.92
C VAL A 380 8.74 -11.56 13.22
N ALA A 381 8.16 -12.51 12.49
CA ALA A 381 8.39 -13.93 12.67
C ALA A 381 9.85 -14.31 12.45
N LEU A 382 10.52 -13.73 11.44
CA LEU A 382 11.93 -13.97 11.19
C LEU A 382 12.84 -13.39 12.28
N ALA A 383 12.44 -12.29 12.92
CA ALA A 383 13.21 -11.69 14.02
C ALA A 383 13.01 -12.44 15.36
N TYR A 384 11.88 -13.10 15.54
CA TYR A 384 11.51 -13.84 16.75
C TYR A 384 11.17 -15.30 16.45
N ARG A 385 11.98 -16.00 15.64
CA ARG A 385 11.65 -17.34 15.09
C ARG A 385 11.28 -18.36 16.15
N GLN A 386 11.92 -18.28 17.31
CA GLN A 386 11.66 -19.13 18.47
C GLN A 386 10.23 -19.01 19.01
N GLU A 387 9.57 -17.87 18.78
CA GLU A 387 8.17 -17.62 19.15
C GLU A 387 7.18 -18.07 18.07
N PHE A 388 7.67 -18.60 16.94
CA PHE A 388 6.91 -19.12 15.82
C PHE A 388 7.37 -20.53 15.40
N PRO A 389 7.39 -21.52 16.32
CA PRO A 389 7.79 -22.89 15.97
C PRO A 389 6.87 -23.53 14.94
N GLU A 390 5.59 -23.12 14.86
CA GLU A 390 4.61 -23.66 13.93
C GLU A 390 4.95 -23.34 12.46
N LEU A 391 5.78 -22.32 12.21
CA LEU A 391 6.22 -21.96 10.86
C LEU A 391 7.31 -22.90 10.34
N LYS A 392 8.00 -23.66 11.20
CA LYS A 392 9.15 -24.48 10.81
C LYS A 392 8.85 -25.42 9.64
N ASP A 393 7.69 -26.08 9.70
CA ASP A 393 7.29 -27.11 8.74
C ASP A 393 6.53 -26.54 7.53
N CYS A 394 6.30 -25.22 7.47
CA CYS A 394 5.58 -24.64 6.36
C CYS A 394 6.45 -24.50 5.11
N ALA A 395 5.82 -24.56 3.94
CA ALA A 395 6.52 -24.48 2.64
C ALA A 395 7.36 -23.21 2.49
N LEU A 396 6.94 -22.09 3.11
CA LEU A 396 7.69 -20.83 3.12
C LEU A 396 9.06 -21.01 3.76
N VAL A 397 9.09 -21.54 4.99
CA VAL A 397 10.33 -21.69 5.77
C VAL A 397 11.23 -22.72 5.13
N GLN A 398 10.71 -23.88 4.72
CA GLN A 398 11.50 -24.90 4.04
C GLN A 398 12.16 -24.39 2.75
N THR A 399 11.44 -23.57 1.98
CA THR A 399 12.00 -22.97 0.77
C THR A 399 13.05 -21.91 1.12
N TRP A 400 12.78 -21.07 2.12
CA TRP A 400 13.74 -20.06 2.58
C TRP A 400 15.04 -20.68 3.13
N GLU A 401 14.97 -21.73 3.95
CA GLU A 401 16.16 -22.42 4.47
C GLU A 401 16.99 -23.02 3.32
N ARG A 402 16.33 -23.62 2.32
CA ARG A 402 16.99 -24.15 1.12
C ARG A 402 17.71 -23.06 0.33
N VAL A 403 17.08 -21.91 0.16
CA VAL A 403 17.61 -20.79 -0.63
C VAL A 403 18.73 -20.05 0.12
N SER A 404 18.54 -19.79 1.41
CA SER A 404 19.45 -18.97 2.22
C SER A 404 20.58 -19.77 2.86
N GLY A 405 20.41 -21.08 3.01
CA GLY A 405 21.28 -21.93 3.84
C GLY A 405 21.15 -21.70 5.34
N LEU A 406 20.28 -20.77 5.76
CA LEU A 406 20.01 -20.48 7.16
C LEU A 406 19.03 -21.48 7.75
N LYS A 407 18.97 -21.52 9.09
CA LYS A 407 18.00 -22.33 9.83
C LYS A 407 16.97 -21.45 10.51
N TRP A 408 15.71 -21.89 10.44
CA TRP A 408 14.60 -21.37 11.22
C TRP A 408 14.74 -21.76 12.67
#